data_AF-A0A6A7VXF3-F1
#
_entry.id   AF-A0A6A7VXF3-F1
#
_cell.length_a   1.000
_cell.length_b   1.000
_cell.length_c   1.000
_cell.angle_alpha   90.00
_cell.angle_beta   90.00
_cell.angle_gamma   90.00
#
_symmetry.space_group_name_H-M   'P 1'
#
loop_
_entity.id
_entity.type
_entity.pdbx_description
1 polymer ?
#
loop_
_entity_poly.entity_id
_entity_poly.type
_entity_poly.pdbx_seq_one_letter_code
_entity_poly.pdbx_strand_id
1 'polypeptide(L)'
;MAIDKRKLDVINQKLSALENEHKRIAGLNKVDNVFTTLQVTVCPTCKQTLPIGEEVRGKELEKAQLIELDNMITNKKKFLEVLKETTENNLQNKQLHLLYIEKLLSQDKTLVEQLNNESYFSSSGISEIEIMEVAKQKLELEQTRILQNKIEAAHKRLENIRKEFDEHDKAYKSFKDNERMGIENSLTKFEILFKEYLMSYEYKSNYRNQIYFELNRASSYLYFPLVQMQYDSSEQLRSVSSASDFIRSIWAYYLALLKVGSKHPGFVIFDEPCQQSMDESSLKKLFECSSKFMDRQVIFFCSSQPHTAENNDGGNGNIIEDIIQNMPNKAMINAIEFKDRAIDLI
;
A
#
# COMPACT_ATOMS: atom_id res chain seq x y z
N MET A 1 -21.64 -8.60 -24.64
CA MET A 1 -21.24 -9.32 -23.42
C MET A 1 -20.07 -10.28 -23.65
N ALA A 2 -20.24 -11.42 -24.34
CA ALA A 2 -19.12 -12.37 -24.55
C ALA A 2 -17.93 -11.76 -25.31
N ILE A 3 -18.21 -10.95 -26.35
CA ILE A 3 -17.20 -10.22 -27.11
C ILE A 3 -16.48 -9.18 -26.24
N ASP A 4 -17.23 -8.44 -25.41
CA ASP A 4 -16.67 -7.40 -24.54
C ASP A 4 -15.80 -8.00 -23.42
N LYS A 5 -16.19 -9.17 -22.88
CA LYS A 5 -15.35 -9.95 -21.95
C LYS A 5 -14.03 -10.40 -22.60
N ARG A 6 -14.09 -10.97 -23.82
CA ARG A 6 -12.88 -11.34 -24.56
C ARG A 6 -11.98 -10.13 -24.86
N LYS A 7 -12.56 -8.96 -25.18
CA LYS A 7 -11.78 -7.72 -25.36
C LYS A 7 -11.07 -7.31 -24.07
N LEU A 8 -11.75 -7.43 -22.92
CA LEU A 8 -11.16 -7.14 -21.61
C LEU A 8 -9.98 -8.06 -21.29
N ASP A 9 -10.12 -9.35 -21.58
CA ASP A 9 -9.05 -10.34 -21.40
C ASP A 9 -7.81 -9.99 -22.23
N VAL A 10 -8.02 -9.61 -23.49
CA VAL A 10 -6.93 -9.19 -24.40
C VAL A 10 -6.26 -7.90 -23.90
N ILE A 11 -7.02 -6.93 -23.38
CA ILE A 11 -6.47 -5.69 -22.81
C ILE A 11 -5.61 -6.00 -21.57
N ASN A 12 -6.09 -6.86 -20.68
CA ASN A 12 -5.36 -7.28 -19.48
C ASN A 12 -4.06 -8.02 -19.83
N GLN A 13 -4.08 -8.92 -20.82
CA GLN A 13 -2.86 -9.57 -21.31
C GLN A 13 -1.84 -8.56 -21.85
N LYS A 14 -2.28 -7.57 -22.64
CA LYS A 14 -1.39 -6.52 -23.16
C LYS A 14 -0.80 -5.64 -22.06
N LEU A 15 -1.59 -5.28 -21.04
CA LEU A 15 -1.11 -4.53 -19.88
C LEU A 15 -0.02 -5.32 -19.13
N SER A 16 -0.24 -6.62 -18.89
CA SER A 16 0.76 -7.47 -18.22
C SER A 16 2.08 -7.58 -19.01
N ALA A 17 2.00 -7.66 -20.34
CA ALA A 17 3.18 -7.69 -21.20
C ALA A 17 3.97 -6.37 -21.11
N LEU A 18 3.29 -5.23 -21.14
CA LEU A 18 3.90 -3.90 -20.98
C LEU A 18 4.49 -3.68 -19.58
N GLU A 19 3.92 -4.29 -18.53
CA GLU A 19 4.51 -4.28 -17.19
C GLU A 19 5.83 -5.04 -17.13
N ASN A 20 5.89 -6.20 -17.76
CA ASN A 20 7.13 -6.98 -17.82
C ASN A 20 8.21 -6.26 -18.64
N GLU A 21 7.85 -5.59 -19.75
CA GLU A 21 8.80 -4.77 -20.50
C GLU A 21 9.31 -3.57 -19.71
N HIS A 22 8.44 -2.86 -18.99
CA HIS A 22 8.84 -1.76 -18.11
C HIS A 22 9.80 -2.24 -17.00
N LYS A 23 9.54 -3.40 -16.40
CA LYS A 23 10.46 -4.02 -15.42
C LYS A 23 11.82 -4.35 -16.05
N ARG A 24 11.83 -4.85 -17.30
CA ARG A 24 13.08 -5.14 -18.04
C ARG A 24 13.89 -3.86 -18.29
N ILE A 25 13.25 -2.77 -18.74
CA ILE A 25 13.92 -1.48 -18.96
C ILE A 25 14.46 -0.90 -17.65
N ALA A 26 13.67 -0.98 -16.56
CA ALA A 26 14.13 -0.59 -15.24
C ALA A 26 15.32 -1.42 -14.76
N GLY A 27 15.35 -2.72 -15.07
CA GLY A 27 16.48 -3.60 -14.82
C GLY A 27 17.72 -3.20 -15.64
N LEU A 28 17.56 -2.94 -16.94
CA LEU A 28 18.66 -2.50 -17.81
C LEU A 28 19.27 -1.17 -17.31
N ASN A 29 18.46 -0.21 -16.90
CA ASN A 29 18.93 1.05 -16.30
C ASN A 29 19.73 0.85 -15.01
N LYS A 30 19.49 -0.23 -14.24
CA LYS A 30 20.28 -0.56 -13.04
C LYS A 30 21.62 -1.20 -13.38
N VAL A 31 21.67 -1.97 -14.47
CA VAL A 31 22.85 -2.76 -14.87
C VAL A 31 23.80 -1.96 -15.79
N ASP A 32 23.33 -0.89 -16.43
CA ASP A 32 24.14 -0.02 -17.32
C ASP A 32 25.38 0.57 -16.62
N ASN A 33 25.30 0.81 -15.31
CA ASN A 33 26.43 1.26 -14.49
C ASN A 33 27.54 0.19 -14.35
N VAL A 34 27.22 -1.09 -14.56
CA VAL A 34 28.16 -2.22 -14.38
C VAL A 34 28.96 -2.47 -15.66
N PHE A 35 28.36 -2.31 -16.84
CA PHE A 35 29.04 -2.57 -18.12
C PHE A 35 29.91 -1.40 -18.59
N THR A 36 29.56 -0.15 -18.25
CA THR A 36 30.36 1.03 -18.62
C THR A 36 31.64 1.18 -17.79
N THR A 37 31.71 0.57 -16.61
CA THR A 37 32.84 0.70 -15.67
C THR A 37 33.84 -0.46 -15.74
N LEU A 38 33.44 -1.63 -16.22
CA LEU A 38 34.28 -2.83 -16.28
C LEU A 38 34.90 -3.01 -17.68
N GLN A 39 35.97 -2.28 -17.98
CA GLN A 39 36.87 -2.63 -19.10
C GLN A 39 37.69 -3.87 -18.75
N VAL A 40 37.07 -5.05 -18.80
CA VAL A 40 37.77 -6.32 -18.60
C VAL A 40 38.41 -6.74 -19.92
N THR A 41 39.68 -6.38 -20.08
CA THR A 41 40.49 -6.73 -21.27
C THR A 41 41.05 -8.15 -21.23
N VAL A 42 41.05 -8.78 -20.05
CA VAL A 42 41.64 -10.11 -19.82
C VAL A 42 40.67 -10.95 -19.01
N CYS A 43 40.32 -12.14 -19.54
CA CYS A 43 39.45 -13.07 -18.84
C CYS A 43 40.10 -13.55 -17.52
N PRO A 44 39.48 -13.37 -16.35
CA PRO A 44 40.07 -13.77 -15.07
C PRO A 44 40.19 -15.29 -14.90
N THR A 45 39.44 -16.07 -15.68
CA THR A 45 39.41 -17.54 -15.57
C THR A 45 40.49 -18.23 -16.41
N CYS A 46 40.69 -17.78 -17.65
CA CYS A 46 41.67 -18.39 -18.55
C CYS A 46 42.85 -17.47 -18.93
N LYS A 47 42.85 -16.22 -18.45
CA LYS A 47 43.87 -15.19 -18.70
C LYS A 47 44.12 -14.84 -20.16
N GLN A 48 43.25 -15.28 -21.08
CA GLN A 48 43.31 -14.85 -22.47
C GLN A 48 42.81 -13.42 -22.61
N THR A 49 43.52 -12.62 -23.40
CA THR A 49 43.06 -11.31 -23.86
C THR A 49 41.81 -11.49 -24.68
N LEU A 50 40.70 -10.94 -24.20
CA LEU A 50 39.43 -11.04 -24.92
C LEU A 50 39.54 -10.21 -26.19
N PRO A 51 39.14 -10.74 -27.37
CA PRO A 51 39.09 -9.95 -28.59
C PRO A 51 37.94 -8.96 -28.43
N ILE A 52 38.23 -7.80 -27.82
CA ILE A 52 37.35 -6.64 -27.89
C ILE A 52 37.56 -6.09 -29.30
N GLY A 53 36.95 -6.77 -30.27
CA GLY A 53 36.88 -6.31 -31.64
C GLY A 53 36.03 -5.05 -31.66
N GLU A 54 36.63 -3.95 -32.13
CA GLU A 54 35.93 -2.72 -32.49
C GLU A 54 34.84 -2.92 -33.56
N GLU A 55 34.69 -4.13 -34.11
CA GLU A 55 33.84 -4.44 -35.26
C GLU A 55 32.40 -4.88 -34.92
N VAL A 56 32.00 -4.97 -33.65
CA VAL A 56 30.58 -5.16 -33.29
C VAL A 56 30.17 -4.19 -32.17
N ARG A 57 30.46 -2.90 -32.33
CA ARG A 57 29.58 -1.86 -31.75
C ARG A 57 28.29 -1.82 -32.55
N GLY A 58 27.46 -2.85 -32.39
CA GLY A 58 26.06 -2.75 -32.76
C GLY A 58 25.48 -1.57 -31.98
N LYS A 59 25.01 -0.54 -32.70
CA LYS A 59 24.50 0.75 -32.20
C LYS A 59 24.29 0.77 -30.69
N GLU A 60 25.20 1.42 -29.96
CA GLU A 60 25.03 1.70 -28.53
C GLU A 60 23.65 2.35 -28.37
N LEU A 61 22.75 1.68 -27.65
CA LEU A 61 21.45 2.24 -27.29
C LEU A 61 21.73 3.39 -26.35
N GLU A 62 21.61 4.62 -26.85
CA GLU A 62 21.81 5.80 -26.03
C GLU A 62 20.78 5.82 -24.90
N LYS A 63 21.20 6.23 -23.70
CA LYS A 63 20.32 6.37 -22.53
C LYS A 63 19.05 7.19 -22.82
N ALA A 64 19.15 8.16 -23.74
CA ALA A 64 18.01 8.94 -24.23
C ALA A 64 16.94 8.07 -24.92
N GLN A 65 17.35 7.05 -25.70
CA GLN A 65 16.45 6.13 -26.39
C GLN A 65 15.73 5.20 -25.40
N LEU A 66 16.38 4.79 -24.31
CA LEU A 66 15.74 4.01 -23.24
C LEU A 66 14.67 4.81 -22.48
N ILE A 67 14.95 6.10 -22.21
CA ILE A 67 13.97 7.02 -21.59
C ILE A 67 12.76 7.25 -22.52
N GLU A 68 13.00 7.41 -23.82
CA GLU A 68 11.93 7.56 -24.82
C GLU A 68 11.04 6.32 -24.92
N LEU A 69 11.65 5.13 -24.90
CA LEU A 69 10.94 3.85 -24.87
C LEU A 69 10.10 3.69 -23.59
N ASP A 70 10.64 4.07 -22.43
CA ASP A 70 9.93 4.01 -21.16
C ASP A 70 8.71 4.96 -21.13
N ASN A 71 8.88 6.18 -21.65
CA ASN A 71 7.80 7.14 -21.83
C ASN A 71 6.72 6.61 -22.79
N MET A 72 7.11 5.98 -23.90
CA MET A 72 6.16 5.36 -24.84
C MET A 72 5.37 4.22 -24.19
N ILE A 73 6.03 3.36 -23.41
CA ILE A 73 5.36 2.26 -22.69
C ILE A 73 4.38 2.80 -21.65
N THR A 74 4.78 3.83 -20.91
CA THR A 74 3.94 4.49 -19.91
C THR A 74 2.69 5.09 -20.54
N ASN A 75 2.83 5.78 -21.68
CA ASN A 75 1.69 6.34 -22.41
C ASN A 75 0.76 5.25 -22.97
N LYS A 76 1.31 4.14 -23.48
CA LYS A 76 0.52 2.98 -23.94
C LYS A 76 -0.26 2.34 -22.78
N LYS A 77 0.31 2.23 -21.59
CA LYS A 77 -0.39 1.72 -20.40
C LYS A 77 -1.58 2.60 -20.03
N LYS A 78 -1.37 3.91 -19.89
CA LYS A 78 -2.44 4.88 -19.56
C LYS A 78 -3.60 4.79 -20.56
N PHE A 79 -3.31 4.69 -21.85
CA PHE A 79 -4.35 4.53 -22.87
C PHE A 79 -5.14 3.22 -22.72
N LEU A 80 -4.45 2.10 -22.48
CA LEU A 80 -5.08 0.80 -22.28
C LEU A 80 -5.92 0.74 -21.01
N GLU A 81 -5.51 1.42 -19.94
CA GLU A 81 -6.27 1.55 -18.69
C GLU A 81 -7.59 2.28 -18.90
N VAL A 82 -7.58 3.40 -19.62
CA VAL A 82 -8.80 4.15 -19.97
C VAL A 82 -9.74 3.31 -20.85
N LEU A 83 -9.18 2.56 -21.82
CA LEU A 83 -9.97 1.64 -22.64
C LEU A 83 -10.58 0.48 -21.83
N LYS A 84 -9.83 -0.03 -20.83
CA LYS A 84 -10.31 -1.07 -19.92
C LYS A 84 -11.52 -0.58 -19.15
N GLU A 85 -11.41 0.56 -18.48
CA GLU A 85 -12.49 1.16 -17.68
C GLU A 85 -13.74 1.40 -18.54
N THR A 86 -13.57 1.96 -19.74
CA THR A 86 -14.67 2.20 -20.67
C THR A 86 -15.36 0.89 -21.08
N THR A 87 -14.60 -0.18 -21.28
CA THR A 87 -15.15 -1.49 -21.65
C THR A 87 -15.89 -2.15 -20.49
N GLU A 88 -15.39 -2.00 -19.26
CA GLU A 88 -16.03 -2.50 -18.03
C GLU A 88 -17.37 -1.81 -17.78
N ASN A 89 -17.41 -0.48 -17.88
CA ASN A 89 -18.65 0.30 -17.74
C ASN A 89 -19.70 -0.11 -18.78
N ASN A 90 -19.28 -0.29 -20.03
CA ASN A 90 -20.17 -0.76 -21.09
C ASN A 90 -20.70 -2.18 -20.83
N LEU A 91 -19.88 -3.07 -20.26
CA LEU A 91 -20.30 -4.42 -19.91
C LEU A 91 -21.36 -4.40 -18.79
N GLN A 92 -21.14 -3.59 -17.75
CA GLN A 92 -22.10 -3.41 -16.65
C GLN A 92 -23.45 -2.88 -17.16
N ASN A 93 -23.43 -1.86 -18.01
CA ASN A 93 -24.66 -1.33 -18.61
C ASN A 93 -25.42 -2.39 -19.41
N LYS A 94 -24.73 -3.19 -20.22
CA LYS A 94 -25.35 -4.30 -20.97
C LYS A 94 -25.95 -5.38 -20.05
N GLN A 95 -25.33 -5.65 -18.90
CA GLN A 95 -25.87 -6.59 -17.91
C GLN A 95 -27.15 -6.06 -17.26
N LEU A 96 -27.18 -4.77 -16.93
CA LEU A 96 -28.39 -4.11 -16.40
C LEU A 96 -29.54 -4.15 -17.41
N HIS A 97 -29.26 -3.89 -18.68
CA HIS A 97 -30.28 -4.00 -19.74
C HIS A 97 -30.81 -5.43 -19.90
N LEU A 98 -29.95 -6.45 -19.81
CA LEU A 98 -30.40 -7.84 -19.86
C LEU A 98 -31.36 -8.16 -18.71
N LEU A 99 -31.01 -7.80 -17.48
CA LEU A 99 -31.87 -8.00 -16.30
C LEU A 99 -33.22 -7.30 -16.45
N TYR A 100 -33.24 -6.10 -17.04
CA TYR A 100 -34.47 -5.38 -17.33
C TYR A 100 -35.35 -6.12 -18.34
N ILE A 101 -34.76 -6.61 -19.44
CA ILE A 101 -35.50 -7.37 -20.46
C ILE A 101 -36.04 -8.69 -19.89
N GLU A 102 -35.24 -9.40 -19.09
CA GLU A 102 -35.67 -10.63 -18.41
C GLU A 102 -36.85 -10.36 -17.47
N LYS A 103 -36.85 -9.23 -16.77
CA LYS A 103 -38.00 -8.80 -15.95
C LYS A 103 -39.25 -8.58 -16.80
N LEU A 104 -39.15 -7.85 -17.91
CA LEU A 104 -40.29 -7.65 -18.82
C LEU A 104 -40.83 -9.00 -19.36
N LEU A 105 -39.94 -9.88 -19.79
CA LEU A 105 -40.31 -11.19 -20.31
C LEU A 105 -41.02 -12.05 -19.25
N SER A 106 -40.60 -11.96 -17.98
CA SER A 106 -41.30 -12.66 -16.89
C SER A 106 -42.70 -12.09 -16.64
N GLN A 107 -42.88 -10.77 -16.70
CA GLN A 107 -44.19 -10.12 -16.61
C GLN A 107 -45.12 -10.58 -17.75
N ASP A 108 -44.63 -10.59 -18.99
CA ASP A 108 -45.41 -11.04 -20.15
C ASP A 108 -45.80 -12.52 -20.05
N LYS A 109 -44.88 -13.38 -19.57
CA LYS A 109 -45.18 -14.80 -19.31
C LYS A 109 -46.28 -14.98 -18.28
N THR A 110 -46.22 -14.24 -17.16
CA THR A 110 -47.28 -14.31 -16.14
C THR A 110 -48.63 -13.86 -16.70
N LEU A 111 -48.65 -12.86 -17.59
CA LEU A 111 -49.87 -12.40 -18.25
C LEU A 111 -50.44 -13.49 -19.18
N VAL A 112 -49.60 -14.13 -19.99
CA VAL A 112 -50.04 -15.23 -20.89
C VAL A 112 -50.57 -16.43 -20.10
N GLU A 113 -49.91 -16.81 -19.00
CA GLU A 113 -50.37 -17.88 -18.12
C GLU A 113 -51.73 -17.56 -17.48
N GLN A 114 -51.94 -16.30 -17.07
CA GLN A 114 -53.23 -15.84 -16.56
C GLN A 114 -54.32 -15.93 -17.63
N LEU A 115 -54.06 -15.44 -18.85
CA LEU A 115 -55.01 -15.51 -19.97
C LEU A 115 -55.36 -16.96 -20.35
N ASN A 116 -54.38 -17.85 -20.41
CA ASN A 116 -54.61 -19.27 -20.73
C ASN A 116 -55.42 -20.00 -19.65
N ASN A 117 -55.18 -19.70 -18.38
CA ASN A 117 -55.92 -20.31 -17.28
C ASN A 117 -57.37 -19.80 -17.17
N GLU A 118 -57.70 -18.66 -17.80
CA GLU A 118 -59.03 -18.04 -17.79
C GLU A 118 -59.90 -18.41 -19.01
N SER A 119 -59.54 -19.44 -19.78
CA SER A 119 -60.38 -19.97 -20.88
C SER A 119 -61.74 -20.58 -20.44
N TYR A 120 -62.09 -20.49 -19.15
CA TYR A 120 -63.38 -20.86 -18.56
C TYR A 120 -64.46 -19.75 -18.61
N PHE A 121 -64.12 -18.52 -19.03
CA PHE A 121 -65.01 -17.34 -18.90
C PHE A 121 -65.79 -16.93 -20.15
N SER A 122 -65.72 -17.70 -21.24
CA SER A 122 -66.52 -17.46 -22.47
C SER A 122 -68.04 -17.55 -22.27
N SER A 123 -68.52 -17.80 -21.04
CA SER A 123 -69.94 -17.87 -20.68
C SER A 123 -70.49 -16.62 -19.98
N SER A 124 -69.67 -15.60 -19.66
CA SER A 124 -70.08 -14.49 -18.77
C SER A 124 -70.31 -13.11 -19.42
N GLY A 125 -70.11 -12.95 -20.73
CA GLY A 125 -70.45 -11.69 -21.42
C GLY A 125 -69.62 -10.45 -21.05
N ILE A 126 -68.49 -10.64 -20.37
CA ILE A 126 -67.54 -9.57 -19.99
C ILE A 126 -66.66 -9.25 -21.21
N SER A 127 -66.36 -7.97 -21.46
CA SER A 127 -65.51 -7.59 -22.60
C SER A 127 -64.04 -7.90 -22.35
N GLU A 128 -63.30 -8.25 -23.40
CA GLU A 128 -61.85 -8.52 -23.35
C GLU A 128 -61.04 -7.38 -22.71
N ILE A 129 -61.51 -6.14 -22.85
CA ILE A 129 -60.90 -4.94 -22.27
C ILE A 129 -61.02 -4.93 -20.74
N GLU A 130 -62.20 -5.27 -20.20
CA GLU A 130 -62.45 -5.32 -18.75
C GLU A 130 -61.62 -6.42 -18.09
N ILE A 131 -61.43 -7.56 -18.78
CA ILE A 131 -60.57 -8.66 -18.31
C ILE A 131 -59.11 -8.20 -18.23
N MET A 132 -58.62 -7.51 -19.27
CA MET A 132 -57.26 -6.99 -19.31
C MET A 132 -57.01 -5.96 -18.19
N GLU A 133 -58.00 -5.12 -17.89
CA GLU A 133 -57.90 -4.13 -16.82
C GLU A 133 -57.85 -4.78 -15.43
N VAL A 134 -58.67 -5.81 -15.18
CA VAL A 134 -58.64 -6.59 -13.93
C VAL A 134 -57.33 -7.34 -13.74
N ALA A 135 -56.81 -7.98 -14.80
CA ALA A 135 -55.53 -8.69 -14.74
C ALA A 135 -54.37 -7.73 -14.43
N LYS A 136 -54.36 -6.55 -15.07
CA LYS A 136 -53.36 -5.50 -14.80
C LYS A 136 -53.43 -5.01 -13.37
N GLN A 137 -54.62 -4.73 -12.84
CA GLN A 137 -54.81 -4.30 -11.45
C GLN A 137 -54.34 -5.37 -10.44
N LYS A 138 -54.62 -6.66 -10.70
CA LYS A 138 -54.10 -7.77 -9.88
C LYS A 138 -52.58 -7.84 -9.88
N LEU A 139 -51.94 -7.65 -11.04
CA LEU A 139 -50.49 -7.64 -11.16
C LEU A 139 -49.87 -6.45 -10.42
N GLU A 140 -50.48 -5.27 -10.51
CA GLU A 140 -50.07 -4.08 -9.76
C GLU A 140 -50.22 -4.28 -8.24
N LEU A 141 -51.29 -4.94 -7.79
CA LEU A 141 -51.48 -5.31 -6.38
C LEU A 141 -50.40 -6.26 -5.88
N GLU A 142 -50.08 -7.32 -6.62
CA GLU A 142 -49.01 -8.25 -6.25
C GLU A 142 -47.64 -7.58 -6.22
N GLN A 143 -47.34 -6.72 -7.20
CA GLN A 143 -46.09 -5.95 -7.19
C GLN A 143 -46.00 -5.01 -5.99
N THR A 144 -47.10 -4.35 -5.64
CA THR A 144 -47.19 -3.46 -4.47
C THR A 144 -46.99 -4.25 -3.18
N ARG A 145 -47.56 -5.45 -3.08
CA ARG A 145 -47.40 -6.34 -1.92
C ARG A 145 -45.95 -6.81 -1.76
N ILE A 146 -45.28 -7.18 -2.84
CA ILE A 146 -43.85 -7.53 -2.82
C ILE A 146 -43.01 -6.34 -2.37
N LEU A 147 -43.31 -5.13 -2.85
CA LEU A 147 -42.61 -3.91 -2.46
C LEU A 147 -42.79 -3.62 -0.96
N GLN A 148 -44.01 -3.75 -0.45
CA GLN A 148 -44.31 -3.57 0.98
C GLN A 148 -43.49 -4.54 1.84
N ASN A 149 -43.45 -5.83 1.48
CA ASN A 149 -42.64 -6.82 2.18
C ASN A 149 -41.14 -6.47 2.19
N LYS A 150 -40.61 -5.91 1.09
CA LYS A 150 -39.21 -5.47 1.00
C LYS A 150 -38.93 -4.27 1.91
N ILE A 151 -39.85 -3.31 1.97
CA ILE A 151 -39.73 -2.14 2.86
C ILE A 151 -39.73 -2.59 4.32
N GLU A 152 -40.62 -3.51 4.68
CA GLU A 152 -40.73 -4.03 6.04
C GLU A 152 -39.47 -4.81 6.46
N ALA A 153 -38.92 -5.63 5.55
CA ALA A 153 -37.64 -6.30 5.76
C ALA A 153 -36.46 -5.32 5.92
N ALA A 154 -36.44 -4.24 5.13
CA ALA A 154 -35.41 -3.19 5.23
C ALA A 154 -35.51 -2.42 6.55
N HIS A 155 -36.73 -2.09 6.99
CA HIS A 155 -36.97 -1.43 8.27
C HIS A 155 -36.47 -2.29 9.44
N LYS A 156 -36.80 -3.59 9.44
CA LYS A 156 -36.33 -4.54 10.47
C LYS A 156 -34.81 -4.66 10.49
N ARG A 157 -34.16 -4.63 9.32
CA ARG A 157 -32.70 -4.63 9.22
C ARG A 157 -32.08 -3.36 9.81
N LEU A 158 -32.66 -2.19 9.54
CA LEU A 158 -32.20 -0.92 10.10
C LEU A 158 -32.34 -0.88 11.63
N GLU A 159 -33.43 -1.43 12.17
CA GLU A 159 -33.60 -1.56 13.62
C GLU A 159 -32.52 -2.44 14.26
N ASN A 160 -32.16 -3.56 13.64
CA ASN A 160 -31.08 -4.42 14.14
C ASN A 160 -29.73 -3.69 14.11
N ILE A 161 -29.41 -3.02 13.00
CA ILE A 161 -28.17 -2.23 12.88
C ILE A 161 -28.11 -1.14 13.95
N ARG A 162 -29.23 -0.45 14.22
CA ARG A 162 -29.30 0.56 15.28
C ARG A 162 -29.03 -0.05 16.66
N LYS A 163 -29.59 -1.22 16.97
CA LYS A 163 -29.35 -1.90 18.25
C LYS A 163 -27.88 -2.28 18.41
N GLU A 164 -27.28 -2.90 17.39
CA GLU A 164 -25.85 -3.23 17.38
C GLU A 164 -24.98 -1.98 17.54
N PHE A 165 -25.30 -0.90 16.84
CA PHE A 165 -24.60 0.37 16.97
C PHE A 165 -24.70 0.93 18.39
N ASP A 166 -25.89 0.96 18.98
CA ASP A 166 -26.10 1.46 20.34
C ASP A 166 -25.34 0.61 21.38
N GLU A 167 -25.26 -0.70 21.19
CA GLU A 167 -24.46 -1.61 22.02
C GLU A 167 -22.96 -1.33 21.90
N HIS A 168 -22.46 -1.21 20.67
CA HIS A 168 -21.06 -0.88 20.41
C HIS A 168 -20.68 0.52 20.88
N ASP A 169 -21.55 1.52 20.73
CA ASP A 169 -21.32 2.89 21.21
C ASP A 169 -21.30 2.95 22.74
N LYS A 170 -22.18 2.19 23.42
CA LYS A 170 -22.12 2.03 24.88
C LYS A 170 -20.83 1.37 25.34
N ALA A 171 -20.43 0.26 24.70
CA ALA A 171 -19.16 -0.40 24.99
C ALA A 171 -17.99 0.58 24.78
N TYR A 172 -17.95 1.28 23.65
CA TYR A 172 -16.95 2.28 23.32
C TYR A 172 -16.89 3.43 24.35
N LYS A 173 -18.05 3.94 24.79
CA LYS A 173 -18.13 5.00 25.81
C LYS A 173 -17.69 4.51 27.20
N SER A 174 -17.88 3.23 27.51
CA SER A 174 -17.45 2.64 28.79
C SER A 174 -15.93 2.53 28.94
N PHE A 175 -15.16 2.57 27.84
CA PHE A 175 -13.70 2.52 27.86
C PHE A 175 -13.01 3.82 28.35
N LYS A 176 -13.76 4.86 28.77
CA LYS A 176 -13.23 6.23 28.74
C LYS A 176 -12.41 6.70 29.95
N ASP A 177 -12.54 6.20 31.17
CA ASP A 177 -12.00 6.98 32.31
C ASP A 177 -10.61 6.59 32.83
N ASN A 178 -10.09 5.38 32.56
CA ASN A 178 -8.72 4.99 32.96
C ASN A 178 -7.70 4.98 31.79
N GLU A 179 -8.16 4.81 30.54
CA GLU A 179 -7.26 4.81 29.39
C GLU A 179 -6.91 6.22 28.90
N ARG A 180 -7.77 7.24 29.09
CA ARG A 180 -7.53 8.60 28.57
C ARG A 180 -6.36 9.33 29.23
N MET A 181 -6.31 9.36 30.57
CA MET A 181 -5.17 9.93 31.29
C MET A 181 -3.90 9.10 31.06
N GLY A 182 -4.04 7.78 30.90
CA GLY A 182 -2.95 6.90 30.51
C GLY A 182 -2.41 7.22 29.11
N ILE A 183 -3.28 7.44 28.13
CA ILE A 183 -2.93 7.78 26.74
C ILE A 183 -2.33 9.18 26.65
N GLU A 184 -2.88 10.20 27.31
CA GLU A 184 -2.32 11.55 27.30
C GLU A 184 -0.93 11.57 27.93
N ASN A 185 -0.76 10.96 29.11
CA ASN A 185 0.57 10.82 29.72
C ASN A 185 1.52 9.98 28.87
N SER A 186 1.01 8.94 28.20
CA SER A 186 1.82 8.13 27.27
C SER A 186 2.20 8.92 26.03
N LEU A 187 1.34 9.80 25.54
CA LEU A 187 1.57 10.60 24.34
C LEU A 187 2.60 11.69 24.60
N THR A 188 2.51 12.38 25.74
CA THR A 188 3.55 13.32 26.16
C THR A 188 4.90 12.61 26.36
N LYS A 189 4.90 11.44 27.00
CA LYS A 189 6.13 10.61 27.13
C LYS A 189 6.68 10.17 25.78
N PHE A 190 5.79 9.77 24.86
CA PHE A 190 6.15 9.36 23.51
C PHE A 190 6.78 10.50 22.73
N GLU A 191 6.20 11.70 22.78
CA GLU A 191 6.77 12.88 22.13
C GLU A 191 8.15 13.25 22.71
N ILE A 192 8.31 13.22 24.03
CA ILE A 192 9.59 13.50 24.69
C ILE A 192 10.66 12.49 24.23
N LEU A 193 10.36 11.20 24.30
CA LEU A 193 11.29 10.14 23.90
C LEU A 193 11.60 10.16 22.42
N PHE A 194 10.60 10.42 21.57
CA PHE A 194 10.81 10.62 20.13
C PHE A 194 11.81 11.73 19.88
N LYS A 195 11.62 12.90 20.50
CA LYS A 195 12.55 14.04 20.36
C LYS A 195 13.95 13.71 20.87
N GLU A 196 14.06 13.01 22.00
CA GLU A 196 15.35 12.59 22.55
C GLU A 196 16.09 11.65 21.61
N TYR A 197 15.42 10.59 21.12
CA TYR A 197 16.01 9.67 20.16
C TYR A 197 16.39 10.35 18.85
N LEU A 198 15.49 11.19 18.30
CA LEU A 198 15.74 11.92 17.07
C LEU A 198 17.01 12.79 17.16
N MET A 199 17.12 13.59 18.22
CA MET A 199 18.29 14.45 18.42
C MET A 199 19.54 13.64 18.73
N SER A 200 19.42 12.49 19.40
CA SER A 200 20.56 11.60 19.64
C SER A 200 21.18 11.10 18.34
N TYR A 201 20.36 10.80 17.33
CA TYR A 201 20.80 10.33 16.01
C TYR A 201 21.36 11.44 15.11
N GLU A 202 21.71 12.61 15.66
CA GLU A 202 22.34 13.72 14.91
C GLU A 202 21.46 14.34 13.84
N TYR A 203 20.14 14.35 14.08
CA TYR A 203 19.19 15.08 13.26
C TYR A 203 19.49 16.59 13.22
N LYS A 204 19.51 17.18 12.03
CA LYS A 204 19.93 18.58 11.81
C LYS A 204 18.88 19.47 11.12
N SER A 205 17.89 18.87 10.46
CA SER A 205 16.97 19.61 9.58
C SER A 205 16.11 20.65 10.32
N ASN A 206 15.69 20.34 11.56
CA ASN A 206 14.80 21.22 12.34
C ASN A 206 15.19 21.24 13.82
N TYR A 207 14.80 22.29 14.54
CA TYR A 207 15.08 22.37 15.98
C TYR A 207 14.11 21.51 16.79
N ARG A 208 14.60 20.90 17.89
CA ARG A 208 13.81 20.06 18.81
C ARG A 208 12.47 20.69 19.23
N ASN A 209 12.45 22.00 19.46
CA ASN A 209 11.28 22.73 19.96
C ASN A 209 10.25 23.03 18.88
N GLN A 210 10.62 22.97 17.59
CA GLN A 210 9.70 23.16 16.47
C GLN A 210 8.91 21.89 16.17
N ILE A 211 9.42 20.73 16.57
CA ILE A 211 8.80 19.45 16.28
C ILE A 211 7.72 19.20 17.33
N TYR A 212 6.54 18.72 16.93
CA TYR A 212 5.46 18.33 17.85
C TYR A 212 4.57 17.26 17.19
N PHE A 213 3.72 16.59 17.97
CA PHE A 213 2.78 15.62 17.41
C PHE A 213 1.42 16.24 17.16
N GLU A 214 0.81 15.92 16.02
CA GLU A 214 -0.57 16.32 15.75
C GLU A 214 -1.53 15.60 16.71
N LEU A 215 -2.35 16.38 17.42
CA LEU A 215 -3.31 15.89 18.42
C LEU A 215 -4.75 16.11 17.97
N ASN A 216 -4.98 16.89 16.91
CA ASN A 216 -6.30 17.12 16.38
C ASN A 216 -6.84 15.86 15.72
N ARG A 217 -7.89 15.27 16.31
CA ARG A 217 -8.51 14.03 15.82
C ARG A 217 -9.17 14.16 14.46
N ALA A 218 -9.48 15.37 14.01
CA ALA A 218 -10.00 15.62 12.67
C ALA A 218 -8.89 15.68 11.61
N SER A 219 -7.62 15.74 12.02
CA SER A 219 -6.48 15.78 11.10
C SER A 219 -6.17 14.39 10.56
N SER A 220 -5.91 14.30 9.26
CA SER A 220 -5.39 13.08 8.62
C SER A 220 -3.99 12.70 9.12
N TYR A 221 -3.32 13.59 9.86
CA TYR A 221 -1.96 13.39 10.38
C TYR A 221 -1.92 13.11 11.87
N LEU A 222 -3.05 12.76 12.49
CA LEU A 222 -3.12 12.45 13.92
C LEU A 222 -1.99 11.49 14.36
N TYR A 223 -1.23 11.89 15.37
CA TYR A 223 -0.07 11.18 15.92
C TYR A 223 1.16 11.07 15.01
N PHE A 224 1.25 11.85 13.94
CA PHE A 224 2.49 12.04 13.20
C PHE A 224 3.24 13.30 13.67
N PRO A 225 4.59 13.29 13.59
CA PRO A 225 5.38 14.45 13.90
C PRO A 225 5.26 15.51 12.80
N LEU A 226 4.93 16.73 13.21
CA LEU A 226 4.90 17.94 12.40
C LEU A 226 5.99 18.90 12.86
N VAL A 227 6.33 19.86 12.00
CA VAL A 227 7.25 20.94 12.31
C VAL A 227 6.52 22.27 12.22
N GLN A 228 6.57 23.03 13.31
CA GLN A 228 6.06 24.39 13.35
C GLN A 228 6.98 25.30 12.52
N MET A 229 6.38 25.92 11.51
CA MET A 229 7.01 26.87 10.61
C MET A 229 6.71 28.30 11.06
N GLN A 230 7.24 29.27 10.32
CA GLN A 230 6.91 30.67 10.53
C GLN A 230 5.42 30.91 10.23
N TYR A 231 4.83 31.93 10.86
CA TYR A 231 3.44 32.35 10.64
C TYR A 231 2.35 31.31 11.00
N ASP A 232 2.54 30.55 12.08
CA ASP A 232 1.61 29.52 12.57
C ASP A 232 1.23 28.44 11.55
N SER A 233 2.02 28.31 10.48
CA SER A 233 1.92 27.18 9.55
C SER A 233 2.68 25.97 10.11
N SER A 234 2.24 24.77 9.74
CA SER A 234 2.88 23.52 10.17
C SER A 234 2.98 22.57 9.00
N GLU A 235 4.15 21.98 8.85
CA GLU A 235 4.47 21.10 7.74
C GLU A 235 4.84 19.71 8.25
N GLN A 236 4.68 18.72 7.38
CA GLN A 236 5.10 17.36 7.71
C GLN A 236 6.61 17.31 7.84
N LEU A 237 7.11 16.62 8.87
CA LEU A 237 8.53 16.43 9.09
C LEU A 237 9.26 15.93 7.83
N ARG A 238 8.62 15.03 7.06
CA ARG A 238 9.14 14.51 5.79
C ARG A 238 9.40 15.60 4.75
N SER A 239 8.51 16.59 4.64
CA SER A 239 8.57 17.63 3.62
C SER A 239 9.68 18.66 3.89
N VAL A 240 10.03 18.85 5.16
CA VAL A 240 10.98 19.86 5.62
C VAL A 240 12.27 19.26 6.19
N SER A 241 12.55 17.99 5.91
CA SER A 241 13.78 17.30 6.33
C SER A 241 14.53 16.72 5.15
N SER A 242 15.85 16.60 5.29
CA SER A 242 16.65 15.83 4.32
C SER A 242 16.21 14.36 4.30
N ALA A 243 16.54 13.64 3.23
CA ALA A 243 16.21 12.21 3.12
C ALA A 243 16.79 11.39 4.28
N SER A 244 18.04 11.65 4.67
CA SER A 244 18.70 10.98 5.79
C SER A 244 18.06 11.35 7.13
N ASP A 245 17.70 12.62 7.35
CA ASP A 245 17.01 13.04 8.58
C ASP A 245 15.60 12.49 8.69
N PHE A 246 14.90 12.29 7.57
CA PHE A 246 13.63 11.60 7.55
C PHE A 246 13.78 10.13 8.01
N ILE A 247 14.80 9.41 7.55
CA ILE A 247 15.09 8.05 8.03
C ILE A 247 15.37 8.05 9.55
N ARG A 248 16.16 9.00 10.07
CA ARG A 248 16.39 9.15 11.52
C ARG A 248 15.08 9.35 12.30
N SER A 249 14.13 10.08 11.72
CA SER A 249 12.80 10.26 12.31
C SER A 249 11.98 8.99 12.38
N ILE A 250 12.08 8.12 11.36
CA ILE A 250 11.42 6.81 11.36
C ILE A 250 11.97 5.94 12.49
N TRP A 251 13.30 5.90 12.66
CA TRP A 251 13.93 5.16 13.74
C TRP A 251 13.46 5.64 15.12
N ALA A 252 13.53 6.95 15.34
CA ALA A 252 13.12 7.57 16.60
C ALA A 252 11.65 7.28 16.91
N TYR A 253 10.77 7.35 15.91
CA TYR A 253 9.34 7.09 16.05
C TYR A 253 9.08 5.66 16.52
N TYR A 254 9.61 4.66 15.81
CA TYR A 254 9.34 3.26 16.13
C TYR A 254 9.99 2.83 17.45
N LEU A 255 11.19 3.31 17.78
CA LEU A 255 11.82 3.00 19.06
C LEU A 255 11.13 3.68 20.24
N ALA A 256 10.66 4.93 20.09
CA ALA A 256 9.86 5.58 21.12
C ALA A 256 8.52 4.84 21.32
N LEU A 257 7.92 4.34 20.23
CA LEU A 257 6.66 3.60 20.29
C LEU A 257 6.87 2.23 20.96
N LEU A 258 7.96 1.53 20.65
CA LEU A 258 8.34 0.28 21.31
C LEU A 258 8.52 0.46 22.82
N LYS A 259 9.04 1.62 23.25
CA LYS A 259 9.28 1.93 24.66
C LYS A 259 8.00 2.25 25.43
N VAL A 260 7.10 3.02 24.84
CA VAL A 260 5.92 3.58 25.54
C VAL A 260 4.65 2.79 25.30
N GLY A 261 4.53 2.12 24.14
CA GLY A 261 3.32 1.43 23.73
C GLY A 261 3.02 0.21 24.61
N SER A 262 2.01 0.31 25.47
CA SER A 262 1.56 -0.80 26.32
C SER A 262 0.94 -1.95 25.54
N LYS A 263 0.34 -1.64 24.37
CA LYS A 263 -0.24 -2.62 23.42
C LYS A 263 0.72 -2.96 22.27
N HIS A 264 1.97 -2.53 22.33
CA HIS A 264 2.96 -2.83 21.30
C HIS A 264 3.38 -4.32 21.36
N PRO A 265 3.54 -5.03 20.23
CA PRO A 265 3.87 -6.47 20.20
C PRO A 265 5.20 -6.88 20.86
N GLY A 266 5.98 -5.93 21.37
CA GLY A 266 7.23 -6.21 22.07
C GLY A 266 8.50 -6.23 21.21
N PHE A 267 8.38 -6.11 19.88
CA PHE A 267 9.56 -6.11 18.99
C PHE A 267 9.44 -5.15 17.79
N VAL A 268 10.58 -4.73 17.25
CA VAL A 268 10.69 -3.93 16.00
C VAL A 268 11.72 -4.57 15.07
N ILE A 269 11.44 -4.55 13.77
CA ILE A 269 12.34 -5.02 12.72
C ILE A 269 12.68 -3.85 11.80
N PHE A 270 13.97 -3.61 11.57
CA PHE A 270 14.47 -2.67 10.58
C PHE A 270 15.16 -3.45 9.46
N ASP A 271 14.72 -3.23 8.23
CA ASP A 271 15.32 -3.79 7.03
C ASP A 271 16.12 -2.71 6.31
N GLU A 272 17.43 -2.92 6.20
CA GLU A 272 18.43 -1.97 5.69
C GLU A 272 18.24 -0.57 6.28
N PRO A 273 18.47 -0.37 7.60
CA PRO A 273 18.33 0.94 8.22
C PRO A 273 19.21 2.01 7.54
N CYS A 274 20.35 1.62 6.97
CA CYS A 274 21.36 2.49 6.38
C CYS A 274 21.06 3.00 4.96
N GLN A 275 19.79 3.18 4.59
CA GLN A 275 19.45 3.78 3.30
C GLN A 275 19.80 5.28 3.23
N GLN A 276 19.98 5.80 2.01
CA GLN A 276 20.19 7.23 1.71
C GLN A 276 21.49 7.84 2.28
N SER A 277 22.60 7.10 2.21
CA SER A 277 23.95 7.59 2.57
C SER A 277 24.03 8.18 3.97
N MET A 278 23.54 7.44 4.96
CA MET A 278 23.55 7.85 6.37
C MET A 278 24.98 7.85 6.95
N ASP A 279 25.27 8.75 7.89
CA ASP A 279 26.54 8.76 8.61
C ASP A 279 26.70 7.51 9.51
N GLU A 280 27.89 6.93 9.57
CA GLU A 280 28.20 5.76 10.41
C GLU A 280 27.99 6.07 11.90
N SER A 281 28.28 7.30 12.31
CA SER A 281 28.02 7.82 13.67
C SER A 281 26.55 7.67 14.07
N SER A 282 25.63 7.98 13.16
CA SER A 282 24.18 7.91 13.39
C SER A 282 23.74 6.45 13.56
N LEU A 283 24.30 5.54 12.77
CA LEU A 283 24.04 4.10 12.88
C LEU A 283 24.56 3.53 14.20
N LYS A 284 25.76 3.91 14.62
CA LYS A 284 26.32 3.51 15.92
C LYS A 284 25.39 3.93 17.06
N LYS A 285 24.84 5.15 17.03
CA LYS A 285 23.90 5.62 18.04
C LYS A 285 22.56 4.89 18.00
N LEU A 286 22.08 4.51 16.81
CA LEU A 286 20.87 3.68 16.66
C LEU A 286 21.04 2.34 17.38
N PHE A 287 22.13 1.62 17.11
CA PHE A 287 22.43 0.34 17.74
C PHE A 287 22.69 0.49 19.25
N GLU A 288 23.42 1.52 19.67
CA GLU A 288 23.64 1.78 21.10
C GLU A 288 22.30 2.04 21.82
N CYS A 289 21.43 2.85 21.24
CA CYS A 289 20.09 3.11 21.77
C CYS A 289 19.26 1.83 21.84
N SER A 290 19.32 1.01 20.78
CA SER A 290 18.58 -0.26 20.69
C SER A 290 19.07 -1.29 21.72
N SER A 291 20.37 -1.31 22.03
CA SER A 291 20.95 -2.20 23.05
C SER A 291 20.44 -1.95 24.48
N LYS A 292 19.78 -0.80 24.73
CA LYS A 292 19.25 -0.44 26.05
C LYS A 292 17.88 -1.06 26.32
N PHE A 293 17.25 -1.68 25.31
CA PHE A 293 15.96 -2.36 25.45
C PHE A 293 16.17 -3.78 25.97
N MET A 294 15.83 -4.00 27.26
CA MET A 294 16.01 -5.31 27.93
C MET A 294 14.75 -6.18 27.93
N ASP A 295 13.58 -5.55 27.85
CA ASP A 295 12.26 -6.19 27.92
C ASP A 295 11.54 -6.21 26.55
N ARG A 296 12.27 -5.88 25.49
CA ARG A 296 11.79 -5.72 24.11
C ARG A 296 12.87 -6.17 23.15
N GLN A 297 12.49 -6.59 21.94
CA GLN A 297 13.44 -7.05 20.93
C GLN A 297 13.57 -6.06 19.77
N VAL A 298 14.79 -5.78 19.34
CA VAL A 298 15.05 -5.00 18.13
C VAL A 298 15.87 -5.88 17.18
N ILE A 299 15.41 -6.04 15.95
CA ILE A 299 16.02 -6.88 14.92
C ILE A 299 16.44 -5.97 13.77
N PHE A 300 17.69 -6.11 13.34
CA PHE A 300 18.24 -5.38 12.20
C PHE A 300 18.65 -6.38 11.12
N PHE A 301 18.17 -6.17 9.91
CA PHE A 301 18.73 -6.75 8.70
C PHE A 301 19.59 -5.68 8.04
N CYS A 302 20.90 -5.92 8.00
CA CYS A 302 21.86 -4.99 7.44
C CYS A 302 22.78 -5.74 6.49
N SER A 303 23.10 -5.11 5.37
CA SER A 303 24.28 -5.45 4.58
C SER A 303 25.55 -5.35 5.43
N SER A 304 26.53 -6.21 5.16
CA SER A 304 27.86 -6.17 5.81
C SER A 304 28.62 -4.88 5.49
N GLN A 305 28.26 -4.25 4.37
CA GLN A 305 28.81 -2.98 3.90
C GLN A 305 27.67 -2.02 3.55
N PRO A 306 27.00 -1.44 4.55
CA PRO A 306 25.95 -0.47 4.29
C PRO A 306 26.54 0.75 3.59
N HIS A 307 25.79 1.31 2.64
CA HIS A 307 26.15 2.57 1.98
C HIS A 307 26.05 3.74 2.98
N THR A 308 27.14 4.02 3.69
CA THR A 308 27.27 5.19 4.56
C THR A 308 27.92 6.37 3.83
N ALA A 309 27.76 7.59 4.35
CA ALA A 309 28.39 8.78 3.76
C ALA A 309 29.93 8.68 3.66
N GLU A 310 30.54 7.93 4.59
CA GLU A 310 32.00 7.77 4.73
C GLU A 310 32.55 6.61 3.90
N ASN A 311 31.73 5.60 3.56
CA ASN A 311 32.13 4.43 2.77
C ASN A 311 31.42 4.42 1.41
N ASN A 312 31.94 5.23 0.47
CA ASN A 312 31.49 5.24 -0.93
C ASN A 312 32.21 4.19 -1.80
N ASP A 313 33.37 3.68 -1.35
CA ASP A 313 34.19 2.71 -2.06
C ASP A 313 34.49 1.50 -1.17
N GLY A 314 34.18 0.29 -1.65
CA GLY A 314 34.19 -0.97 -0.90
C GLY A 314 35.50 -1.27 -0.16
N GLY A 315 35.56 -0.84 1.10
CA GLY A 315 36.56 -1.30 2.06
C GLY A 315 36.41 -2.79 2.32
N ASN A 316 37.49 -3.50 2.64
CA ASN A 316 37.52 -4.97 2.72
C ASN A 316 36.99 -5.57 4.05
N GLY A 317 36.12 -4.86 4.78
CA GLY A 317 35.68 -5.22 6.15
C GLY A 317 34.16 -5.22 6.34
N ASN A 318 33.69 -5.88 7.40
CA ASN A 318 32.30 -5.89 7.84
C ASN A 318 32.08 -4.74 8.83
N ILE A 319 31.57 -3.62 8.34
CA ILE A 319 31.39 -2.38 9.12
C ILE A 319 30.44 -2.61 10.31
N ILE A 320 29.43 -3.46 10.14
CA ILE A 320 28.47 -3.77 11.20
C ILE A 320 29.16 -4.51 12.35
N GLU A 321 30.03 -5.47 12.06
CA GLU A 321 30.81 -6.15 13.08
C GLU A 321 31.75 -5.20 13.82
N ASP A 322 32.45 -4.32 13.09
CA ASP A 322 33.35 -3.35 13.69
C ASP A 322 32.60 -2.39 14.64
N ILE A 323 31.42 -1.94 14.23
CA ILE A 323 30.56 -1.11 15.08
C ILE A 323 30.14 -1.87 16.34
N ILE A 324 29.69 -3.12 16.22
CA ILE A 324 29.24 -3.95 17.35
C ILE A 324 30.38 -4.25 18.32
N GLN A 325 31.57 -4.58 17.82
CA GLN A 325 32.74 -4.90 18.66
C GLN A 325 33.16 -3.74 19.55
N ASN A 326 32.95 -2.51 19.07
CA ASN A 326 33.28 -1.27 19.76
C ASN A 326 32.16 -0.76 20.69
N MET A 327 31.07 -1.51 20.88
CA MET A 327 29.97 -1.11 21.77
C MET A 327 30.16 -1.54 23.22
N PRO A 328 29.76 -0.70 24.19
CA PRO A 328 29.82 -1.03 25.61
C PRO A 328 28.94 -2.23 25.97
N ASN A 329 27.80 -2.40 25.29
CA ASN A 329 26.81 -3.45 25.57
C ASN A 329 26.86 -4.63 24.58
N LYS A 330 28.01 -4.89 23.95
CA LYS A 330 28.13 -5.92 22.90
C LYS A 330 27.65 -7.31 23.34
N ALA A 331 27.76 -7.65 24.62
CA ALA A 331 27.31 -8.92 25.18
C ALA A 331 25.79 -9.13 25.07
N MET A 332 25.02 -8.08 24.84
CA MET A 332 23.55 -8.14 24.69
C MET A 332 23.12 -8.14 23.22
N ILE A 333 24.07 -8.10 22.29
CA ILE A 333 23.81 -8.06 20.84
C ILE A 333 24.13 -9.44 20.27
N ASN A 334 23.13 -10.08 19.66
CA ASN A 334 23.32 -11.31 18.90
C ASN A 334 23.47 -10.96 17.41
N ALA A 335 24.67 -11.12 16.88
CA ALA A 335 24.95 -10.96 15.45
C ALA A 335 24.97 -12.32 14.76
N ILE A 336 24.26 -12.43 13.63
CA ILE A 336 24.25 -13.63 12.78
C ILE A 336 24.66 -13.19 11.38
N GLU A 337 25.80 -13.68 10.90
CA GLU A 337 26.26 -13.43 9.54
C GLU A 337 25.74 -14.52 8.59
N PHE A 338 25.02 -14.11 7.55
CA PHE A 338 24.62 -15.01 6.46
C PHE A 338 25.70 -14.98 5.38
N LYS A 339 26.40 -16.10 5.18
CA LYS A 339 27.33 -16.26 4.05
C LYS A 339 26.53 -16.56 2.77
N ASP A 340 26.97 -16.01 1.64
CA ASP A 340 26.31 -16.04 0.31
C ASP A 340 25.83 -17.42 -0.20
N ARG A 341 26.20 -18.52 0.44
CA ARG A 341 25.83 -19.88 0.04
C ARG A 341 24.48 -20.38 0.57
N ALA A 342 23.69 -19.56 1.27
CA ALA A 342 22.48 -20.02 1.95
C ALA A 342 21.17 -19.89 1.15
N ILE A 343 21.16 -19.22 -0.02
CA ILE A 343 19.92 -18.90 -0.76
C ILE A 343 19.71 -19.77 -2.01
N ASP A 344 20.60 -20.71 -2.33
CA ASP A 344 20.50 -21.55 -3.55
C ASP A 344 19.45 -22.68 -3.49
N LEU A 345 18.58 -22.75 -2.48
CA LEU A 345 17.59 -23.83 -2.34
C LEU A 345 16.27 -23.34 -1.71
N ILE A 346 15.42 -22.67 -2.50
CA ILE A 346 13.94 -22.75 -2.38
C ILE A 346 13.32 -22.78 -3.77
#